data_AF-A0A849QRW9-F1
#
_entry.id   AF-A0A849QRW9-F1
#
_cell.length_a   1.000
_cell.length_b   1.000
_cell.length_c   1.000
_cell.angle_alpha   90.00
_cell.angle_beta   90.00
_cell.angle_gamma   90.00
#
_symmetry.space_group_name_H-M   'P 1'
#
loop_
_entity.id
_entity.type
_entity.pdbx_description
1 polymer ?
#
loop_
_entity_poly.entity_id
_entity_poly.type
_entity_poly.pdbx_seq_one_letter_code
_entity_poly.pdbx_strand_id
1 'polypeptide(L)' 'MPGNTFGHSFRITTWGESHGRAVGVTVDGVPAGLLLC' A
#
# COMPACT_ATOMS: atom_id res chain seq x y z
N MET A 1 -11.95 -5.94 1.73
CA MET A 1 -11.97 -7.27 1.09
C MET A 1 -10.81 -8.08 1.68
N PRO A 2 -11.04 -9.32 2.16
CA PRO A 2 -9.94 -10.18 2.57
C PRO A 2 -8.96 -10.38 1.40
N GLY A 3 -7.64 -10.33 1.66
CA GLY A 3 -6.61 -10.50 0.63
C GLY A 3 -6.05 -9.21 0.01
N ASN A 4 -6.44 -8.03 0.48
CA ASN A 4 -5.88 -6.76 0.01
C ASN A 4 -4.54 -6.37 0.68
N THR A 5 -4.04 -7.19 1.60
CA THR A 5 -2.79 -6.98 2.33
C THR A 5 -1.82 -8.11 2.01
N PHE A 6 -0.60 -7.76 1.60
CA PHE A 6 0.46 -8.71 1.31
C PHE A 6 1.75 -8.33 2.06
N GLY A 7 2.46 -9.32 2.59
CA GLY A 7 3.74 -9.16 3.28
C GLY A 7 3.66 -9.00 4.81
N HIS A 8 4.82 -9.17 5.46
CA HIS A 8 4.96 -9.13 6.92
C HIS A 8 5.80 -7.94 7.38
N SER A 9 7.12 -7.96 7.14
CA SER A 9 8.03 -6.87 7.53
C SER A 9 8.01 -5.70 6.55
N PHE A 10 7.85 -5.98 5.25
CA PHE A 10 7.51 -5.01 4.22
C PHE A 10 6.10 -5.35 3.75
N ARG A 11 5.14 -4.47 4.05
CA ARG A 11 3.72 -4.77 3.89
C ARG A 11 3.07 -3.77 2.95
N ILE A 12 2.20 -4.28 2.09
CA ILE A 12 1.46 -3.52 1.10
C ILE A 12 -0.01 -3.75 1.33
N THR A 13 -0.79 -2.67 1.46
CA THR A 13 -2.25 -2.72 1.64
C THR A 13 -2.93 -1.87 0.59
N THR A 14 -3.71 -2.47 -0.29
CA THR A 14 -4.43 -1.74 -1.36
C THR A 14 -5.84 -1.36 -0.94
N TRP A 15 -6.34 -0.26 -1.51
CA TRP A 15 -7.68 0.26 -1.27
C TRP A 15 -8.22 1.05 -2.48
N GLY A 16 -9.54 1.22 -2.50
CA GLY A 16 -10.26 1.91 -3.57
C GLY A 16 -10.75 0.97 -4.67
N GLU A 17 -11.64 1.50 -5.50
CA GLU A 17 -12.31 0.79 -6.60
C GLU A 17 -12.01 1.50 -7.92
N SER A 18 -11.97 0.76 -9.03
CA SER A 18 -11.57 1.29 -10.36
C SER A 18 -12.44 2.46 -10.85
N HIS A 19 -13.72 2.49 -10.47
CA HIS A 19 -14.65 3.57 -10.80
C HIS A 19 -15.00 4.44 -9.58
N GLY A 20 -14.25 4.29 -8.49
CA GLY A 20 -14.37 5.11 -7.30
C GLY A 20 -13.68 6.46 -7.46
N ARG A 21 -13.83 7.32 -6.45
CA ARG A 21 -13.22 8.67 -6.46
C ARG A 21 -11.68 8.62 -6.46
N ALA A 22 -11.09 7.56 -5.91
CA ALA A 22 -9.66 7.32 -5.88
C ALA A 22 -9.34 5.83 -5.67
N VAL A 23 -8.12 5.46 -6.06
CA VAL A 23 -7.47 4.19 -5.73
C VAL A 23 -6.12 4.48 -5.11
N GLY A 24 -5.63 3.58 -4.26
CA GLY A 24 -4.36 3.80 -3.61
C GLY A 24 -3.82 2.59 -2.87
N VAL A 25 -2.67 2.81 -2.26
CA VAL A 25 -1.92 1.79 -1.53
C VAL A 25 -1.19 2.43 -0.36
N THR A 26 -1.15 1.70 0.75
CA THR A 26 -0.27 1.99 1.88
C THR A 26 0.90 1.01 1.83
N VAL A 27 2.13 1.54 1.92
CA VAL A 27 3.35 0.74 1.94
C VAL A 27 4.05 0.96 3.28
N ASP A 28 4.11 -0.10 4.09
CA ASP A 28 4.69 -0.11 5.43
C ASP A 28 6.02 -0.86 5.47
N GLY A 29 6.88 -0.49 6.43
CA GLY A 29 8.18 -1.16 6.64
C GLY A 29 9.29 -0.69 5.72
N VAL A 30 9.11 0.46 5.05
CA VAL A 30 10.18 1.10 4.29
C VAL A 30 11.21 1.68 5.27
N PRO A 31 12.51 1.33 5.15
CA PRO A 31 13.54 1.94 5.97
C PRO A 31 13.67 3.44 5.68
N ALA A 32 14.03 4.21 6.70
CA ALA A 32 14.27 5.65 6.55
C ALA A 32 15.48 5.94 5.65
N GLY A 33 15.49 7.12 5.03
CA GLY A 33 16.58 7.56 4.15
C GLY A 33 16.41 7.15 2.68
N LEU A 34 15.30 6.50 2.33
CA LEU A 34 14.94 6.29 0.93
C LEU A 34 14.51 7.64 0.32
N LEU A 35 15.22 8.09 -0.72
CA LEU A 35 14.79 9.23 -1.53
C LEU A 35 13.50 8.85 -2.27
N LEU A 36 12.44 9.63 -2.05
CA LEU A 36 11.15 9.53 -2.73
C LEU A 36 10.92 10.85 -3.49
N CYS A 37 10.32 10.75 -4.68
CA CYS A 37 10.02 11.86 -5.57
C CYS A 37 8.55 12.32 -5.49
#